data_AF-A0A8J6TFV0-F1
#
_entry.id   AF-A0A8J6TFV0-F1
#
_cell.length_a   1.000
_cell.length_b   1.000
_cell.length_c   1.000
_cell.angle_alpha   90.00
_cell.angle_beta   90.00
_cell.angle_gamma   90.00
#
_symmetry.space_group_name_H-M   'P 1'
#
loop_
_entity.id
_entity.type
_entity.pdbx_description
1 polymer ?
#
loop_
_entity_poly.entity_id
_entity_poly.type
_entity_poly.pdbx_seq_one_letter_code
_entity_poly.pdbx_strand_id
1 'polypeptide(L)'
;MLSKLVGKFGGLPTTLFVLLDNGDRVLIPLSIPGTHEEKCAYFGLLGFSILDLGRQVQEAILVAESWYVGKPEIDAHLEVAPSQHPNRKEAISLVGRNSTGLQSVYAIQPFSRDAQNKPVFEPLELDQFDGSAPTEYYSTGLLDYLFFHAGSGKLH
;
A
#
# COMPACT_ATOMS: atom_id res chain seq x y z
N MET A 1 6.59 -9.62 21.99
CA MET A 1 7.15 -8.28 22.33
C MET A 1 6.57 -7.27 21.34
N LEU A 2 5.28 -6.90 21.47
CA LEU A 2 4.50 -6.11 20.50
C LEU A 2 4.23 -4.66 20.94
N SER A 3 4.79 -4.20 22.07
CA SER A 3 4.37 -2.96 22.75
C SER A 3 5.06 -1.67 22.28
N LYS A 4 5.75 -1.67 21.14
CA LYS A 4 6.48 -0.47 20.63
C LYS A 4 6.02 0.03 19.27
N LEU A 5 4.83 -0.36 18.80
CA LEU A 5 4.25 0.13 17.53
C LEU A 5 3.40 1.39 17.67
N VAL A 6 3.41 2.05 18.83
CA VAL A 6 2.72 3.34 19.00
C VAL A 6 3.64 4.43 18.47
N GLY A 7 3.38 4.90 17.25
CA GLY A 7 3.99 6.10 16.72
C GLY A 7 3.79 7.25 17.72
N LYS A 8 4.87 7.97 18.05
CA LYS A 8 4.88 9.06 19.05
C LYS A 8 3.91 10.22 18.75
N PHE A 9 3.20 10.18 17.62
CA PHE A 9 2.27 11.21 17.15
C PHE A 9 0.87 10.67 16.79
N GLY A 10 0.54 9.44 17.18
CA GLY A 10 -0.78 8.86 16.90
C GLY A 10 -1.05 8.54 15.43
N GLY A 11 -0.02 8.57 14.58
CA GLY A 11 -0.09 8.14 13.19
C GLY A 11 -0.08 6.62 13.06
N LEU A 12 -0.80 6.12 12.07
CA LEU A 12 -0.86 4.70 11.69
C LEU A 12 0.51 4.26 11.15
N PRO A 13 1.20 3.29 11.79
CA PRO A 13 2.42 2.74 11.21
C PRO A 13 2.08 2.03 9.89
N THR A 14 2.85 2.33 8.85
CA THR A 14 2.74 1.60 7.59
C THR A 14 2.95 0.12 7.86
N THR A 15 1.98 -0.71 7.50
CA THR A 15 1.94 -2.12 7.86
C THR A 15 1.63 -2.96 6.64
N LEU A 16 2.41 -4.02 6.45
CA LEU A 16 2.22 -5.01 5.41
C LEU A 16 1.67 -6.30 6.02
N PHE A 17 0.54 -6.76 5.51
CA PHE A 17 -0.05 -8.04 5.81
C PHE A 17 0.27 -8.99 4.67
N VAL A 18 0.75 -10.19 4.98
CA VAL A 18 1.15 -11.19 3.99
C VAL A 18 0.46 -12.52 4.30
N LEU A 19 -0.12 -13.13 3.27
CA LEU A 19 -0.52 -14.54 3.26
C LEU A 19 0.57 -15.35 2.54
N LEU A 20 1.06 -16.39 3.20
CA LEU A 20 2.06 -17.29 2.64
C LEU A 20 1.42 -18.54 2.01
N ASP A 21 2.18 -19.24 1.19
CA ASP A 21 1.79 -20.48 0.49
C ASP A 21 1.37 -21.63 1.42
N ASN A 22 1.89 -21.65 2.64
CA ASN A 22 1.48 -22.60 3.67
C ASN A 22 0.23 -22.16 4.47
N GLY A 23 -0.38 -21.03 4.13
CA GLY A 23 -1.54 -20.45 4.81
C GLY A 23 -1.21 -19.57 6.02
N ASP A 24 0.07 -19.43 6.40
CA ASP A 24 0.47 -18.55 7.48
C ASP A 24 0.21 -17.08 7.14
N ARG A 25 -0.14 -16.30 8.17
CA ARG A 25 -0.39 -14.87 8.06
C ARG A 25 0.64 -14.09 8.84
N VAL A 26 1.35 -13.19 8.17
CA VAL A 26 2.42 -12.39 8.76
C VAL A 26 2.02 -10.92 8.72
N LEU A 27 2.30 -10.21 9.82
CA LEU A 27 2.16 -8.77 9.92
C LEU A 27 3.55 -8.15 10.08
N ILE A 28 3.93 -7.30 9.14
CA ILE A 28 5.25 -6.68 9.06
C ILE A 28 5.07 -5.15 9.15
N PRO A 29 5.44 -4.52 10.28
CA PRO A 29 5.52 -3.07 10.33
C PRO A 29 6.69 -2.59 9.48
N LEU A 30 6.45 -1.60 8.63
CA LEU A 30 7.43 -1.11 7.66
C LEU A 30 7.96 0.28 8.04
N SER A 31 9.24 0.48 7.77
CA SER A 31 9.87 1.80 7.74
C SER A 31 10.16 2.15 6.28
N ILE A 32 9.19 2.77 5.63
CA ILE A 32 9.22 3.02 4.19
C ILE A 32 10.34 4.03 3.84
N PRO A 33 11.26 3.70 2.92
CA PRO A 33 12.31 4.61 2.48
C PRO A 33 11.78 5.89 1.81
N GLY A 34 12.66 6.87 1.61
CA GLY A 34 12.28 8.20 1.11
C GLY A 34 12.01 8.21 -0.39
N THR A 35 12.81 7.50 -1.18
CA THR A 35 12.74 7.54 -2.65
C THR A 35 11.93 6.38 -3.24
N HIS A 36 11.57 6.46 -4.52
CA HIS A 36 10.84 5.39 -5.19
C HIS A 36 11.74 4.15 -5.36
N GLU A 37 12.98 4.36 -5.80
CA GLU A 37 13.96 3.31 -6.07
C GLU A 37 14.29 2.53 -4.79
N GLU A 38 14.48 3.24 -3.67
CA GLU A 38 14.71 2.61 -2.37
C GLU A 38 13.50 1.78 -1.92
N LYS A 39 12.27 2.24 -2.17
CA LYS A 39 11.05 1.47 -1.86
C LYS A 39 10.98 0.19 -2.69
N CYS A 40 11.23 0.27 -3.99
CA CYS A 40 11.25 -0.90 -4.86
C CYS A 40 12.28 -1.93 -4.38
N ALA A 41 13.52 -1.48 -4.09
CA ALA A 41 14.55 -2.35 -3.54
C ALA A 41 14.17 -2.94 -2.17
N TYR A 42 13.56 -2.15 -1.30
CA TYR A 42 13.11 -2.58 0.03
C TYR A 42 12.05 -3.70 -0.06
N PHE A 43 11.02 -3.54 -0.90
CA PHE A 43 10.00 -4.58 -1.10
C PHE A 43 10.58 -5.81 -1.81
N GLY A 44 11.50 -5.64 -2.76
CA GLY A 44 12.25 -6.74 -3.36
C GLY A 44 13.02 -7.57 -2.32
N LEU A 45 13.78 -6.91 -1.45
CA LEU A 45 14.53 -7.57 -0.37
C LEU A 45 13.62 -8.27 0.63
N LEU A 46 12.44 -7.71 0.94
CA LEU A 46 11.43 -8.39 1.76
C LEU A 46 10.93 -9.68 1.10
N GLY A 47 10.59 -9.63 -0.19
CA GLY A 47 10.20 -10.80 -0.97
C GLY A 47 11.28 -11.89 -0.98
N PHE A 48 12.54 -11.51 -1.27
CA PHE A 48 13.67 -12.43 -1.23
C PHE A 48 13.90 -13.03 0.16
N SER A 49 13.77 -12.24 1.23
CA SER A 49 13.95 -12.74 2.59
C SER A 49 12.90 -13.80 2.96
N ILE A 50 11.65 -13.65 2.47
CA ILE A 50 10.60 -14.65 2.65
C ILE A 50 10.93 -15.92 1.84
N LEU A 51 11.43 -15.75 0.61
CA LEU A 51 11.84 -16.85 -0.25
C LEU A 51 13.01 -17.65 0.33
N ASP A 52 14.01 -16.98 0.91
CA ASP A 52 15.17 -17.61 1.57
C ASP A 52 14.76 -18.50 2.77
N LEU A 53 13.58 -18.24 3.34
CA LEU A 53 12.96 -19.08 4.38
C LEU A 53 12.17 -20.27 3.81
N GLY A 54 12.21 -20.48 2.49
CA GLY A 54 11.48 -21.55 1.80
C GLY A 54 9.96 -21.33 1.77
N ARG A 55 9.52 -20.06 1.74
CA ARG A 55 8.12 -19.65 1.69
C ARG A 55 7.86 -18.77 0.47
N GLN A 56 6.60 -18.70 0.04
CA GLN A 56 6.19 -17.79 -1.04
C GLN A 56 5.04 -16.90 -0.60
N VAL A 57 5.09 -15.63 -0.99
CA VAL A 57 4.00 -14.67 -0.79
C VAL A 57 2.89 -15.01 -1.77
N GLN A 58 1.69 -15.31 -1.27
CA GLN A 58 0.49 -15.55 -2.08
C GLN A 58 -0.35 -14.28 -2.22
N GLU A 59 -0.50 -13.54 -1.14
CA GLU A 59 -1.24 -12.28 -1.13
C GLU A 59 -0.54 -11.30 -0.19
N ALA A 60 -0.65 -10.03 -0.52
CA ALA A 60 -0.11 -8.96 0.28
C ALA A 60 -1.09 -7.79 0.32
N ILE A 61 -1.25 -7.17 1.50
CA ILE A 61 -2.00 -5.94 1.70
C ILE A 61 -1.12 -4.93 2.42
N LEU A 62 -0.86 -3.80 1.79
CA LEU A 62 -0.20 -2.66 2.40
C LEU A 62 -1.25 -1.68 2.91
N VAL A 63 -1.14 -1.31 4.19
CA VAL A 63 -1.95 -0.28 4.82
C VAL A 63 -1.03 0.86 5.25
N ALA A 64 -1.35 2.09 4.84
CA ALA A 64 -0.54 3.26 5.15
C ALA A 64 -1.40 4.52 5.35
N GLU A 65 -0.87 5.48 6.10
CA GLU A 65 -1.32 6.86 5.99
C GLU A 65 -0.84 7.49 4.68
N SER A 66 -1.71 8.26 4.04
CA SER A 66 -1.44 8.94 2.78
C SER A 66 -2.14 10.29 2.72
N TRP A 67 -1.80 11.06 1.69
CA TRP A 67 -2.57 12.23 1.26
C TRP A 67 -3.48 11.85 0.09
N TYR A 68 -4.69 12.37 0.08
CA TYR A 68 -5.68 12.18 -0.98
C TYR A 68 -6.20 13.53 -1.47
N VAL A 69 -6.51 13.61 -2.77
CA VAL A 69 -7.20 14.74 -3.40
C VAL A 69 -8.33 14.14 -4.24
N GLY A 70 -9.55 14.65 -4.09
CA GLY A 70 -10.72 14.18 -4.84
C GLY A 70 -10.72 14.65 -6.31
N LYS A 71 -11.60 14.05 -7.13
CA LYS A 71 -12.00 14.60 -8.43
C LYS A 71 -13.29 15.39 -8.19
N PRO A 72 -13.40 16.66 -8.60
CA PRO A 72 -12.78 17.30 -9.77
C PRO A 72 -11.49 18.09 -9.51
N GLU A 73 -10.98 18.16 -8.28
CA GLU A 73 -9.85 19.03 -7.93
C GLU A 73 -8.54 18.65 -8.62
N ILE A 74 -8.34 17.35 -8.93
CA ILE A 74 -7.17 16.86 -9.67
C ILE A 74 -7.09 17.46 -11.08
N ASP A 75 -8.23 17.63 -11.77
CA ASP A 75 -8.25 18.07 -13.17
C ASP A 75 -7.91 19.56 -13.32
N ALA A 76 -8.02 20.33 -12.23
CA ALA A 76 -7.68 21.75 -12.19
C ALA A 76 -6.19 22.04 -11.92
N HIS A 77 -5.46 21.09 -11.28
CA HIS A 77 -4.09 21.32 -10.77
C HIS A 77 -3.20 20.08 -10.85
N LEU A 78 -3.12 19.43 -12.02
CA LEU A 78 -2.26 18.25 -12.27
C LEU A 78 -0.76 18.48 -11.97
N GLU A 79 -0.31 19.74 -11.87
CA GLU A 79 1.10 20.09 -11.63
C GLU A 79 1.52 20.07 -10.15
N VAL A 80 0.57 19.93 -9.21
CA VAL A 80 0.85 19.97 -7.76
C VAL A 80 0.79 18.57 -7.17
N ALA A 81 1.85 18.17 -6.45
CA ALA A 81 1.86 16.91 -5.73
C ALA A 81 0.69 16.86 -4.71
N PRO A 82 0.02 15.70 -4.51
CA PRO A 82 -1.10 15.59 -3.57
C PRO A 82 -0.78 16.07 -2.14
N SER A 83 0.46 15.87 -1.68
CA SER A 83 0.93 16.34 -0.36
C SER A 83 1.04 17.86 -0.24
N GLN A 84 1.10 18.58 -1.37
CA GLN A 84 1.21 20.03 -1.45
C GLN A 84 -0.10 20.68 -1.90
N HIS A 85 -1.10 19.89 -2.31
CA HIS A 85 -2.36 20.41 -2.81
C HIS A 85 -3.13 21.14 -1.69
N PRO A 86 -3.77 22.30 -1.97
CA PRO A 86 -4.52 23.06 -0.97
C PRO A 86 -5.73 22.31 -0.42
N ASN A 87 -6.37 21.48 -1.26
CA ASN A 87 -7.55 20.68 -0.90
C ASN A 87 -7.18 19.24 -0.49
N ARG A 88 -5.93 18.98 -0.08
CA ARG A 88 -5.52 17.65 0.35
C ARG A 88 -6.24 17.23 1.63
N LYS A 89 -6.56 15.94 1.72
CA LYS A 89 -7.10 15.29 2.92
C LYS A 89 -6.13 14.23 3.41
N GLU A 90 -6.09 14.03 4.73
CA GLU A 90 -5.46 12.83 5.28
C GLU A 90 -6.31 11.62 4.88
N ALA A 91 -5.66 10.50 4.61
CA ALA A 91 -6.35 9.27 4.24
C ALA A 91 -5.61 8.04 4.75
N ILE A 92 -6.37 6.98 4.99
CA ILE A 92 -5.82 5.63 5.11
C ILE A 92 -5.94 5.00 3.74
N SER A 93 -4.81 4.57 3.17
CA SER A 93 -4.78 3.81 1.94
C SER A 93 -4.60 2.32 2.25
N LEU A 94 -5.32 1.50 1.49
CA LEU A 94 -5.16 0.07 1.44
C LEU A 94 -4.91 -0.33 0.00
N VAL A 95 -3.79 -1.02 -0.22
CA VAL A 95 -3.43 -1.60 -1.52
C VAL A 95 -3.21 -3.09 -1.32
N GLY A 96 -3.96 -3.92 -2.02
CA GLY A 96 -3.86 -5.37 -1.96
C GLY A 96 -3.48 -5.95 -3.32
N ARG A 97 -2.70 -7.03 -3.33
CA ARG A 97 -2.35 -7.78 -4.54
C ARG A 97 -2.11 -9.26 -4.25
N ASN A 98 -2.44 -10.13 -5.21
CA ASN A 98 -2.09 -11.55 -5.17
C ASN A 98 -0.84 -11.86 -6.03
N SER A 99 -0.29 -13.06 -5.86
CA SER A 99 0.92 -13.54 -6.53
C SER A 99 0.78 -13.68 -8.05
N THR A 100 -0.44 -13.87 -8.54
CA THR A 100 -0.73 -13.91 -9.98
C THR A 100 -0.86 -12.51 -10.59
N GLY A 101 -0.99 -11.49 -9.75
CA GLY A 101 -1.25 -10.13 -10.16
C GLY A 101 -2.68 -9.83 -10.59
N LEU A 102 -3.49 -10.87 -10.81
CA LEU A 102 -4.83 -10.76 -11.41
C LEU A 102 -5.86 -10.16 -10.44
N GLN A 103 -5.59 -10.21 -9.14
CA GLN A 103 -6.45 -9.62 -8.13
C GLN A 103 -5.71 -8.46 -7.48
N SER A 104 -6.38 -7.31 -7.46
CA SER A 104 -5.90 -6.12 -6.78
C SER A 104 -7.06 -5.45 -6.06
N VAL A 105 -6.73 -4.83 -4.93
CA VAL A 105 -7.66 -4.08 -4.10
C VAL A 105 -7.08 -2.69 -3.90
N TYR A 106 -7.90 -1.66 -4.09
CA TYR A 106 -7.53 -0.30 -3.78
C TYR A 106 -8.66 0.35 -3.00
N ALA A 107 -8.36 0.74 -1.76
CA ALA A 107 -9.28 1.50 -0.94
C ALA A 107 -8.61 2.77 -0.42
N ILE A 108 -9.35 3.88 -0.46
CA ILE A 108 -8.92 5.14 0.13
C ILE A 108 -10.03 5.60 1.05
N GLN A 109 -9.71 5.69 2.34
CA GLN A 109 -10.60 6.15 3.39
C GLN A 109 -10.11 7.51 3.87
N PRO A 110 -10.66 8.63 3.36
CA PRO A 110 -10.29 9.95 3.84
C PRO A 110 -10.78 10.16 5.27
N PHE A 111 -10.06 11.01 5.99
CA PHE A 111 -10.48 11.50 7.29
C PHE A 111 -10.01 12.94 7.49
N SER A 112 -10.74 13.63 8.36
CA SER A 112 -10.34 14.94 8.90
C SER A 112 -10.09 14.81 10.40
N ARG A 113 -9.71 15.92 11.06
CA ARG A 113 -9.55 15.96 12.51
C ARG A 113 -10.53 16.94 13.14
N ASP A 114 -11.19 16.51 14.20
CA ASP A 114 -12.06 17.39 14.99
C ASP A 114 -11.26 18.39 15.84
N ALA A 115 -11.97 19.25 16.60
CA ALA A 115 -11.35 20.22 17.50
C ALA A 115 -10.53 19.59 18.64
N GLN A 116 -10.68 18.27 18.88
CA GLN A 116 -9.92 17.48 19.84
C GLN A 116 -8.80 16.66 19.16
N ASN A 117 -8.52 16.94 17.88
CA ASN A 117 -7.52 16.27 17.06
C ASN A 117 -7.79 14.77 16.81
N LYS A 118 -9.05 14.33 16.95
CA LYS A 118 -9.46 12.94 16.69
C LYS A 118 -9.87 12.74 15.23
N PRO A 119 -9.57 11.57 14.63
CA PRO A 119 -9.97 11.29 13.26
C PRO A 119 -11.49 11.21 13.13
N VAL A 120 -12.02 11.93 12.14
CA VAL A 120 -13.42 11.86 11.70
C VAL A 120 -13.42 11.33 10.28
N PHE A 121 -13.86 10.08 10.11
CA PHE A 121 -13.89 9.42 8.82
C PHE A 121 -14.98 9.97 7.93
N GLU A 122 -14.63 10.22 6.67
CA GLU A 122 -15.55 10.60 5.61
C GLU A 122 -16.09 9.35 4.91
N PRO A 123 -17.08 9.43 4.01
CA PRO A 123 -17.44 8.30 3.16
C PRO A 123 -16.23 7.76 2.38
N LEU A 124 -16.23 6.45 2.12
CA LEU A 124 -15.19 5.79 1.34
C LEU A 124 -15.24 6.32 -0.11
N GLU A 125 -14.14 6.90 -0.60
CA GLU A 125 -14.09 7.56 -1.91
C GLU A 125 -13.72 6.59 -3.05
N LEU A 126 -13.00 5.52 -2.73
CA LEU A 126 -12.64 4.48 -3.69
C LEU A 126 -12.79 3.13 -3.01
N ASP A 127 -13.63 2.28 -3.57
CA ASP A 127 -13.87 0.90 -3.16
C ASP A 127 -13.70 -0.06 -4.35
N GLN A 128 -12.54 -0.01 -5.00
CA GLN A 128 -12.23 -1.04 -6.00
C GLN A 128 -11.85 -2.33 -5.28
N PHE A 129 -12.89 -3.10 -4.96
CA PHE A 129 -12.82 -4.48 -4.49
C PHE A 129 -13.42 -5.37 -5.58
N ASP A 130 -12.58 -6.21 -6.18
CA ASP A 130 -12.86 -7.14 -7.29
C ASP A 130 -13.14 -6.51 -8.68
N GLY A 131 -12.69 -7.10 -9.79
CA GLY A 131 -11.99 -8.36 -9.99
C GLY A 131 -11.36 -8.37 -11.38
N SER A 132 -10.22 -9.06 -11.54
CA SER A 132 -9.50 -9.19 -12.82
C SER A 132 -9.41 -7.87 -13.58
N ALA A 133 -8.47 -7.00 -13.22
CA ALA A 133 -8.14 -5.87 -14.09
C ALA A 133 -7.94 -6.43 -15.50
N PRO A 134 -8.63 -5.92 -16.54
CA PRO A 134 -8.35 -6.30 -17.91
C PRO A 134 -6.84 -6.20 -18.09
N THR A 135 -6.21 -7.22 -18.69
CA THR A 135 -4.74 -7.34 -18.81
C THR A 135 -4.05 -6.09 -19.37
N GLU A 136 -4.81 -5.20 -20.01
CA GLU A 136 -4.38 -3.93 -20.59
C GLU A 136 -4.21 -2.78 -19.57
N TYR A 137 -4.68 -2.93 -18.33
CA TYR A 137 -4.56 -1.91 -17.26
C TYR A 137 -3.78 -2.42 -16.03
N TYR A 138 -2.86 -3.37 -16.25
CA TYR A 138 -2.00 -3.84 -15.18
C TYR A 138 -1.01 -2.73 -14.78
N SER A 139 -1.32 -1.99 -13.71
CA SER A 139 -0.36 -1.03 -13.15
C SER A 139 0.66 -1.77 -12.27
N THR A 140 1.95 -1.57 -12.56
CA THR A 140 3.02 -2.04 -11.68
C THR A 140 3.07 -1.16 -10.44
N GLY A 141 2.98 -1.77 -9.26
CA GLY A 141 3.01 -1.14 -7.95
C GLY A 141 4.07 -1.75 -7.03
N LEU A 142 4.27 -1.16 -5.85
CA LEU A 142 5.30 -1.61 -4.90
C LEU A 142 5.13 -3.07 -4.46
N LEU A 143 3.90 -3.57 -4.40
CA LEU A 143 3.64 -4.96 -4.02
C LEU A 143 4.14 -5.98 -5.05
N ASP A 144 4.26 -5.62 -6.33
CA ASP A 144 4.79 -6.57 -7.34
C ASP A 144 6.22 -7.02 -7.01
N TYR A 145 7.00 -6.15 -6.38
CA TYR A 145 8.36 -6.46 -5.97
C TYR A 145 8.43 -7.52 -4.86
N LEU A 146 7.36 -7.77 -4.11
CA LEU A 146 7.30 -8.88 -3.14
C LEU A 146 7.20 -10.24 -3.82
N PHE A 147 6.59 -10.29 -5.00
CA PHE A 147 6.32 -11.51 -5.74
C PHE A 147 7.43 -11.81 -6.74
N PHE A 148 8.57 -11.10 -6.71
CA PHE A 148 9.64 -11.35 -7.66
C PHE A 148 10.30 -12.72 -7.41
N HIS A 149 10.21 -13.61 -8.39
CA HIS A 149 10.86 -14.92 -8.31
C HIS A 149 12.24 -14.81 -8.97
N ALA A 150 13.29 -15.24 -8.26
CA ALA A 150 14.60 -15.47 -8.87
C ALA A 150 14.47 -16.61 -9.91
N GLY A 151 14.02 -16.29 -11.12
CA GLY A 151 13.79 -17.25 -12.20
C GLY A 151 12.86 -16.76 -13.32
N SER A 152 11.95 -15.82 -13.04
CA SER A 152 11.07 -15.21 -14.05
C SER A 152 11.71 -13.93 -14.60
N GLY A 153 12.65 -14.09 -15.52
CA GLY A 153 13.45 -13.01 -16.11
C GLY A 153 12.72 -12.05 -17.05
N LYS A 154 11.52 -11.58 -16.71
CA LYS A 154 10.84 -10.50 -17.46
C LYS A 154 10.17 -9.51 -16.51
N LEU A 155 10.79 -8.34 -16.38
CA LEU A 155 10.06 -7.09 -16.17
C LEU A 155 9.45 -6.73 -17.54
N HIS A 156 8.14 -6.55 -17.60
CA HIS A 156 7.48 -5.97 -18.77
C HIS A 156 7.67 -4.45 -18.80
#